data_AF-A0A1W0D1D0-F1
#
_entry.id   AF-A0A1W0D1D0-F1
#
_cell.length_a   1.000
_cell.length_b   1.000
_cell.length_c   1.000
_cell.angle_alpha   90.00
_cell.angle_beta   90.00
_cell.angle_gamma   90.00
#
_symmetry.space_group_name_H-M   'P 1'
#
loop_
_entity.id
_entity.type
_entity.pdbx_description
1 polymer ?
#
loop_
_entity_poly.entity_id
_entity_poly.type
_entity_poly.pdbx_seq_one_letter_code
_entity_poly.pdbx_strand_id
1 'polypeptide(L)'
;MSLDEKMTTLIVKLNKLTSQKKIFWYVKEPPRTILRGTDDHIPLFMMAKYKDQYFAIYQHRYQDFSVEFENFYWSEKIVLAIIDIDGHVLWEVREETSALYDLFETVRRQISKIDSVIEDLLADDE
;
A
#
# COMPACT_ATOMS: atom_id res chain seq x y z
N MET A 1 -23.63 9.30 6.02
CA MET A 1 -22.38 8.86 5.38
C MET A 1 -22.38 7.36 5.28
N SER A 2 -22.14 6.81 4.09
CA SER A 2 -21.96 5.36 3.88
C SER A 2 -20.63 4.88 4.47
N LEU A 3 -20.45 3.56 4.55
CA LEU A 3 -19.17 2.97 4.94
C LEU A 3 -18.05 3.37 3.97
N ASP A 4 -18.36 3.38 2.67
CA ASP A 4 -17.41 3.68 1.58
C ASP A 4 -16.90 5.13 1.63
N GLU A 5 -17.79 6.07 1.95
CA GLU A 5 -17.41 7.47 2.16
C GLU A 5 -16.46 7.64 3.35
N LYS A 6 -16.69 6.88 4.44
CA LYS A 6 -15.81 6.90 5.62
C LYS A 6 -14.46 6.27 5.33
N MET A 7 -14.42 5.18 4.56
CA MET A 7 -13.18 4.52 4.13
C MET A 7 -12.34 5.43 3.23
N THR A 8 -12.98 6.07 2.25
CA THR A 8 -12.32 7.05 1.37
C THR A 8 -11.75 8.21 2.20
N THR A 9 -12.52 8.72 3.15
CA THR A 9 -12.07 9.79 4.05
C THR A 9 -10.85 9.37 4.90
N LEU A 10 -10.80 8.12 5.36
CA LEU A 10 -9.66 7.58 6.08
C LEU A 10 -8.41 7.57 5.20
N ILE A 11 -8.51 7.02 3.98
CA ILE A 11 -7.40 6.94 3.03
C ILE A 11 -6.85 8.33 2.71
N VAL A 12 -7.73 9.29 2.40
CA VAL A 12 -7.34 10.69 2.13
C VAL A 12 -6.61 11.32 3.32
N LYS A 13 -7.06 11.05 4.56
CA LYS A 13 -6.39 11.55 5.76
C LYS A 13 -5.01 10.91 5.96
N LEU A 14 -4.88 9.60 5.76
CA LEU A 14 -3.59 8.91 5.82
C LEU A 14 -2.62 9.47 4.79
N ASN A 15 -3.10 9.74 3.57
CA ASN A 15 -2.29 10.32 2.51
C ASN A 15 -1.77 11.70 2.92
N LYS A 16 -2.67 12.58 3.38
CA LYS A 16 -2.31 13.92 3.87
C LYS A 16 -1.29 13.87 5.02
N LEU A 17 -1.43 12.94 5.96
CA LEU A 17 -0.48 12.80 7.06
C LEU A 17 0.88 12.27 6.59
N THR A 18 0.89 11.39 5.58
CA THR A 18 2.11 10.85 4.98
C THR A 18 2.87 11.93 4.21
N SER A 19 2.19 12.70 3.35
CA SER A 19 2.80 13.79 2.58
C SER A 19 3.34 14.91 3.49
N GLN A 20 2.68 15.15 4.62
CA GLN A 20 3.14 16.09 5.66
C GLN A 20 4.26 15.53 6.55
N LYS A 21 4.79 14.34 6.26
CA LYS A 21 5.82 13.67 7.07
C LYS A 21 5.42 13.52 8.56
N LYS A 22 4.12 13.33 8.82
CA LYS A 22 3.56 13.03 10.16
C LYS A 22 3.38 11.53 10.39
N ILE A 23 3.31 10.77 9.30
CA ILE A 23 3.39 9.31 9.30
C ILE A 23 4.60 8.93 8.45
N PHE A 24 5.41 8.02 8.98
CA PHE A 24 6.55 7.45 8.31
C PHE A 24 6.28 5.97 8.04
N TRP A 25 6.53 5.58 6.81
CA TRP A 25 6.37 4.21 6.34
C TRP A 25 7.73 3.54 6.17
N TYR A 26 7.74 2.23 6.35
CA TYR A 26 8.95 1.41 6.30
C TYR A 26 8.69 0.16 5.49
N VAL A 27 9.66 -0.23 4.66
CA VAL A 27 9.63 -1.54 4.00
C VAL A 27 9.82 -2.62 5.05
N LYS A 28 8.97 -3.64 5.00
CA LYS A 28 9.04 -4.83 5.85
C LYS A 28 8.78 -6.08 5.00
N GLU A 29 9.20 -7.22 5.52
CA GLU A 29 8.79 -8.50 4.95
C GLU A 29 7.28 -8.69 5.15
N PRO A 30 6.54 -9.16 4.12
CA PRO A 30 5.13 -9.44 4.27
C PRO A 30 4.92 -10.57 5.31
N PRO A 31 4.00 -10.39 6.28
CA PRO A 31 3.66 -11.46 7.21
C PRO A 31 3.21 -12.71 6.46
N ARG A 32 3.72 -13.88 6.89
CA ARG A 32 3.38 -15.18 6.27
C ARG A 32 1.87 -15.45 6.25
N THR A 33 1.14 -14.88 7.20
CA THR A 33 -0.32 -14.95 7.34
C THR A 33 -1.07 -14.37 6.16
N ILE A 34 -0.50 -13.39 5.45
CA ILE A 34 -1.14 -12.76 4.28
C ILE A 34 -1.09 -13.68 3.05
N LEU A 35 -0.01 -14.42 2.88
CA LEU A 35 0.24 -15.30 1.73
C LEU A 35 -0.12 -16.77 1.98
N ARG A 36 -0.56 -17.12 3.20
CA ARG A 36 -0.73 -18.53 3.57
C ARG A 36 -1.87 -19.16 2.78
N GLY A 37 -1.54 -20.16 1.98
CA GLY A 37 -2.52 -20.95 1.23
C GLY A 37 -2.84 -20.39 -0.16
N THR A 38 -2.06 -19.43 -0.65
CA THR A 38 -2.12 -18.92 -2.02
C THR A 38 -0.74 -18.97 -2.68
N ASP A 39 -0.71 -18.96 -4.02
CA ASP A 39 0.52 -18.76 -4.81
C ASP A 39 0.77 -17.28 -5.12
N ASP A 40 0.14 -16.40 -4.33
CA ASP A 40 0.20 -14.97 -4.52
C ASP A 40 1.57 -14.40 -4.14
N HIS A 41 1.87 -13.23 -4.67
CA HIS A 41 3.13 -12.55 -4.43
C HIS A 41 2.92 -11.10 -4.00
N ILE A 42 3.61 -10.70 -2.93
CA ILE A 42 3.65 -9.32 -2.45
C ILE A 42 5.06 -8.78 -2.70
N PRO A 43 5.31 -8.08 -3.82
CA PRO A 43 6.65 -7.58 -4.16
C PRO A 43 7.10 -6.44 -3.24
N LEU A 44 6.16 -5.67 -2.69
CA LEU A 44 6.45 -4.52 -1.84
C LEU A 44 5.42 -4.43 -0.72
N PHE A 45 5.91 -4.59 0.51
CA PHE A 45 5.11 -4.45 1.73
C PHE A 45 5.65 -3.29 2.57
N MET A 46 4.78 -2.31 2.81
CA MET A 46 5.12 -1.07 3.50
C MET A 46 4.24 -0.91 4.73
N MET A 47 4.84 -0.59 5.86
CA MET A 47 4.17 -0.56 7.16
C MET A 47 4.39 0.79 7.85
N ALA A 48 3.35 1.29 8.52
CA ALA A 48 3.44 2.46 9.38
C ALA A 48 2.68 2.24 10.68
N LYS A 49 3.11 2.93 11.73
CA LYS A 49 2.37 3.02 13.00
C LYS A 49 1.78 4.42 13.13
N TYR A 50 0.48 4.50 13.39
CA TYR A 50 -0.18 5.76 13.74
C TYR A 50 -0.96 5.56 15.05
N LYS A 51 -0.52 6.25 16.11
CA LYS A 51 -0.96 6.00 17.49
C LYS A 51 -0.74 4.52 17.85
N ASP A 52 -1.79 3.81 18.26
CA ASP A 52 -1.74 2.40 18.64
C ASP A 52 -2.10 1.45 17.48
N GLN A 53 -2.34 1.98 16.28
CA GLN A 53 -2.70 1.18 15.12
C GLN A 53 -1.54 1.00 14.15
N TYR A 54 -1.38 -0.24 13.69
CA TYR A 54 -0.48 -0.59 12.61
C TYR A 54 -1.24 -0.65 11.28
N PHE A 55 -0.72 0.09 10.31
CA PHE A 55 -1.18 0.09 8.93
C PHE A 55 -0.15 -0.61 8.06
N ALA A 56 -0.64 -1.36 7.09
CA ALA A 56 0.15 -1.93 6.01
C ALA A 56 -0.45 -1.49 4.68
N ILE A 57 0.39 -1.14 3.71
CA ILE A 57 -0.02 -0.93 2.34
C ILE A 57 0.93 -1.68 1.42
N TYR A 58 0.37 -2.43 0.48
CA TYR A 58 1.16 -3.33 -0.34
C TYR A 58 0.51 -3.58 -1.70
N GLN A 59 1.36 -3.93 -2.67
CA GLN A 59 0.92 -4.44 -3.96
C GLN A 59 0.74 -5.95 -3.83
N HIS A 60 -0.40 -6.46 -4.28
CA HIS A 60 -0.73 -7.86 -4.23
C HIS A 60 -0.88 -8.38 -5.66
N ARG A 61 0.01 -9.27 -6.08
CA ARG A 61 -0.05 -9.97 -7.36
C ARG A 61 -0.66 -11.35 -7.16
N TYR A 62 -1.69 -11.64 -7.94
CA TYR A 62 -2.47 -12.87 -7.83
C TYR A 62 -2.80 -13.40 -9.22
N GLN A 63 -3.10 -14.69 -9.31
CA GLN A 63 -3.62 -15.27 -10.55
C GLN A 63 -5.13 -15.14 -10.59
N ASP A 64 -5.64 -14.62 -11.70
CA ASP A 64 -7.07 -14.56 -11.98
C ASP A 64 -7.39 -15.40 -13.22
N PHE A 65 -8.61 -15.91 -13.30
CA PHE A 65 -9.02 -16.78 -14.40
C PHE A 65 -9.92 -16.02 -15.37
N SER A 66 -9.48 -15.88 -16.62
CA SER A 66 -10.33 -15.35 -17.68
C SER A 66 -11.26 -16.43 -18.20
N VAL A 67 -12.57 -16.24 -18.00
CA VAL A 67 -13.60 -17.11 -18.58
C VAL A 67 -13.64 -16.98 -20.10
N GLU A 68 -13.35 -15.79 -20.64
CA GLU A 68 -13.37 -15.53 -22.09
C GLU A 68 -12.21 -16.24 -22.82
N PHE A 69 -11.02 -16.26 -22.22
CA PHE A 69 -9.81 -16.82 -22.82
C PHE A 69 -9.43 -18.19 -22.25
N GLU A 70 -10.24 -18.72 -21.33
CA GLU A 70 -10.04 -20.00 -20.62
C GLU A 70 -8.62 -20.18 -20.07
N ASN A 71 -8.01 -19.12 -19.55
CA ASN A 71 -6.63 -19.13 -19.08
C ASN A 71 -6.44 -18.31 -17.80
N PHE A 72 -5.37 -18.64 -17.07
CA PHE A 72 -4.91 -17.82 -15.96
C PHE A 72 -4.03 -16.69 -16.46
N TYR A 73 -4.23 -15.51 -15.89
CA TYR A 73 -3.34 -14.37 -16.09
C TYR A 73 -2.95 -13.78 -14.73
N TRP A 74 -1.79 -13.14 -14.68
CA TRP A 74 -1.37 -12.41 -13.50
C TRP A 74 -2.07 -11.05 -13.46
N SER A 75 -2.72 -10.78 -12.34
CA SER A 75 -3.31 -9.49 -12.02
C SER A 75 -2.63 -8.89 -10.80
N GLU A 76 -2.85 -7.60 -10.58
CA GLU A 76 -2.34 -6.91 -9.41
C GLU A 76 -3.35 -5.93 -8.84
N LYS A 77 -3.32 -5.75 -7.53
CA LYS A 77 -4.14 -4.76 -6.82
C LYS A 77 -3.36 -4.16 -5.66
N ILE A 78 -3.74 -2.95 -5.27
CA ILE A 78 -3.22 -2.31 -4.06
C ILE A 78 -4.13 -2.67 -2.90
N VAL A 79 -3.53 -3.01 -1.77
CA VAL A 79 -4.25 -3.32 -0.53
C VAL A 79 -3.77 -2.39 0.57
N LEU A 80 -4.70 -1.73 1.25
CA LEU A 80 -4.46 -1.09 2.53
C LEU A 80 -5.08 -1.95 3.62
N ALA A 81 -4.30 -2.32 4.61
CA ALA A 81 -4.71 -3.15 5.72
C ALA A 81 -4.40 -2.49 7.06
N ILE A 82 -5.23 -2.81 8.05
CA ILE A 82 -4.92 -2.66 9.46
C ILE A 82 -4.46 -4.03 9.95
N ILE A 83 -3.29 -4.06 10.57
CA ILE A 83 -2.70 -5.29 11.10
C ILE A 83 -2.51 -5.20 12.62
N ASP A 84 -2.41 -6.35 13.28
CA ASP A 84 -1.93 -6.43 14.65
C ASP A 84 -0.39 -6.48 14.71
N ILE A 85 0.15 -6.62 15.93
CA ILE A 85 1.60 -6.72 16.16
C ILE A 85 2.22 -8.00 15.60
N ASP A 86 1.42 -9.06 15.43
CA ASP A 86 1.83 -10.36 14.91
C ASP A 86 1.70 -10.42 13.37
N GLY A 87 1.16 -9.36 12.75
CA GLY A 87 0.96 -9.25 11.30
C GLY A 87 -0.31 -9.92 10.79
N HIS A 88 -1.29 -10.23 11.65
CA HIS A 88 -2.61 -10.65 11.19
C HIS A 88 -3.39 -9.46 10.63
N VAL A 89 -4.08 -9.69 9.51
CA VAL A 89 -4.98 -8.69 8.90
C VAL A 89 -6.26 -8.63 9.71
N LEU A 90 -6.49 -7.50 10.37
CA LEU A 90 -7.72 -7.22 11.14
C LEU A 90 -8.81 -6.58 10.28
N TRP A 91 -8.38 -5.80 9.29
CA TRP A 91 -9.24 -5.13 8.32
C TRP A 91 -8.45 -4.78 7.07
N GLU A 92 -9.08 -4.75 5.91
CA GLU A 92 -8.45 -4.33 4.66
C GLU A 92 -9.46 -3.71 3.69
N VAL A 93 -8.92 -2.88 2.80
CA VAL A 93 -9.59 -2.42 1.58
C VAL A 93 -8.74 -2.82 0.39
N ARG A 94 -9.40 -3.41 -0.61
CA ARG A 94 -8.79 -3.97 -1.82
C ARG A 94 -9.32 -3.31 -3.10
N GLU A 95 -10.24 -2.36 -2.96
CA GLU A 95 -10.86 -1.68 -4.09
C GLU A 95 -9.87 -0.71 -4.74
N GLU A 96 -9.81 -0.77 -6.08
CA GLU A 96 -9.04 0.16 -6.89
C GLU A 96 -9.70 1.55 -6.90
N THR A 97 -9.47 2.29 -5.82
CA THR A 97 -9.88 3.69 -5.73
C THR A 97 -8.70 4.60 -6.02
N SER A 98 -8.96 5.74 -6.66
CA SER A 98 -7.93 6.77 -6.89
C SER A 98 -7.26 7.19 -5.58
N ALA A 99 -8.03 7.32 -4.50
CA ALA A 99 -7.51 7.67 -3.19
C ALA A 99 -6.50 6.64 -2.65
N LEU A 100 -6.76 5.33 -2.85
CA LEU A 100 -5.85 4.27 -2.42
C LEU A 100 -4.56 4.27 -3.24
N TYR A 101 -4.68 4.47 -4.55
CA TYR A 101 -3.53 4.61 -5.44
C TYR A 101 -2.66 5.83 -5.07
N ASP A 102 -3.28 6.99 -4.82
CA ASP A 102 -2.58 8.21 -4.42
C ASP A 102 -1.81 8.03 -3.11
N LEU A 103 -2.42 7.33 -2.14
CA LEU A 103 -1.74 6.97 -0.89
C LEU A 103 -0.53 6.08 -1.17
N PHE A 104 -0.69 5.02 -1.97
CA PHE A 104 0.38 4.09 -2.30
C PHE A 104 1.58 4.78 -2.95
N GLU A 105 1.33 5.61 -3.96
CA GLU A 105 2.40 6.35 -4.64
C GLU A 105 3.06 7.37 -3.72
N THR A 106 2.31 8.04 -2.84
CA THR A 106 2.88 8.95 -1.84
C THR A 106 3.79 8.21 -0.86
N VAL A 107 3.37 7.04 -0.39
CA VAL A 107 4.17 6.17 0.48
C VAL A 107 5.44 5.70 -0.24
N ARG A 108 5.31 5.26 -1.49
CA ARG A 108 6.42 4.78 -2.31
C ARG A 108 7.46 5.87 -2.57
N ARG A 109 7.02 7.10 -2.88
CA ARG A 109 7.90 8.27 -3.01
C ARG A 109 8.60 8.61 -1.69
N GLN A 110 7.89 8.56 -0.57
CA GLN A 110 8.47 8.81 0.75
C GLN A 110 9.60 7.80 1.06
N ILE A 111 9.38 6.52 0.75
CA ILE A 111 10.35 5.44 1.01
C ILE A 111 11.52 5.50 0.05
N SER A 112 11.29 5.75 -1.24
CA SER A 112 12.35 5.81 -2.24
C SER A 112 13.25 7.03 -2.09
N LYS A 113 12.76 8.09 -1.42
CA LYS A 113 13.41 9.41 -1.35
C LYS A 113 13.75 9.98 -2.73
N ILE A 114 12.97 9.60 -3.75
CA ILE A 114 13.23 9.97 -5.14
C ILE A 114 13.29 11.49 -5.33
N ASP A 115 12.46 12.24 -4.61
CA ASP A 115 12.45 13.70 -4.70
C ASP A 115 13.80 14.29 -4.28
N SER A 116 14.42 13.77 -3.21
CA SER A 116 15.77 14.20 -2.79
C SER A 116 16.85 13.81 -3.79
N VAL A 117 16.77 12.61 -4.39
CA VAL A 117 17.71 12.18 -5.44
C VAL A 117 17.61 13.08 -6.67
N ILE A 118 16.40 13.49 -7.04
CA ILE A 118 16.18 14.42 -8.16
C ILE A 118 16.75 15.79 -7.82
N GLU A 119 16.47 16.32 -6.63
CA GLU A 119 17.01 17.61 -6.17
C GLU A 119 18.55 17.61 -6.18
N ASP A 120 19.18 16.58 -5.63
CA ASP A 120 20.64 16.45 -5.59
C ASP A 120 21.24 16.39 -7.01
N LEU A 121 20.66 15.60 -7.92
CA LEU A 121 21.16 15.45 -9.28
C LEU A 121 20.99 16.72 -10.13
N LEU A 122 19.92 17.49 -9.93
CA LEU A 122 19.69 18.73 -10.68
C LEU A 122 20.49 19.90 -10.14
N ALA A 123 20.86 19.87 -8.85
CA ALA A 123 21.70 20.90 -8.24
C ALA A 123 23.17 20.83 -8.69
N ASP A 124 23.66 19.65 -9.10
CA ASP A 124 25.03 19.45 -9.59
C ASP A 124 25.26 20.00 -11.02
N ASP A 125 24.19 20.35 -11.75
CA ASP A 125 24.23 20.91 -13.11
C ASP A 125 24.23 22.47 -13.16
N GLU A 126 24.23 23.15 -12.00
CA GLU A 126 24.38 24.62 -11.84
C GLU A 126 25.78 25.04 -11.35
#